data_AF-A0A829HHK0-F1
#
_entry.id   AF-A0A829HHK0-F1
#
_cell.length_a   1.000
_cell.length_b   1.000
_cell.length_c   1.000
_cell.angle_alpha   90.00
_cell.angle_beta   90.00
_cell.angle_gamma   90.00
#
_symmetry.space_group_name_H-M   'P 1'
#
loop_
_entity.id
_entity.type
_entity.pdbx_description
1 polymer ?
#
loop_
_entity_poly.entity_id
_entity_poly.type
_entity_poly.pdbx_seq_one_letter_code
_entity_poly.pdbx_strand_id
1 'polypeptide(L)'
;MKKNIAITFLILLTLIQFLVILYLWKYLATPKIHVLERPLSIASSFDNYSDYTILPAGTVLYDDSDALNRRVMVYFNLQGVDFKFIEQDADILKQPSEVAAIRVTELADLLKSVPLTKKDIYLIIQYDESLSEAERLLYFKQYQIDRNSFE
;
A
#
# COMPACT_ATOMS: atom_id res chain seq x y z
N MET A 1 -36.84 -1.96 -49.43
CA MET A 1 -36.95 -2.18 -47.97
C MET A 1 -35.77 -2.92 -47.33
N LYS A 2 -35.09 -3.89 -48.00
CA LYS A 2 -33.95 -4.63 -47.41
C LYS A 2 -32.72 -3.77 -47.04
N LYS A 3 -32.44 -2.70 -47.80
CA LYS A 3 -31.29 -1.79 -47.57
C LYS A 3 -31.38 -1.06 -46.22
N ASN A 4 -32.59 -0.70 -45.79
CA ASN A 4 -32.81 -0.01 -44.51
C ASN A 4 -32.64 -0.97 -43.32
N ILE A 5 -33.08 -2.23 -43.46
CA ILE A 5 -32.93 -3.25 -42.40
C ILE A 5 -31.45 -3.57 -42.15
N ALA A 6 -30.65 -3.72 -43.21
CA ALA A 6 -29.21 -3.97 -43.09
C ALA A 6 -28.50 -2.79 -42.41
N ILE A 7 -28.87 -1.55 -42.76
CA ILE A 7 -28.33 -0.34 -42.13
C ILE A 7 -28.74 -0.25 -40.65
N THR A 8 -30.01 -0.50 -40.33
CA THR A 8 -30.49 -0.51 -38.94
C THR A 8 -29.80 -1.57 -38.10
N PHE A 9 -29.60 -2.77 -38.64
CA PHE A 9 -28.86 -3.83 -37.96
C PHE A 9 -27.40 -3.44 -37.71
N LEU A 10 -26.74 -2.83 -38.71
CA LEU A 10 -25.36 -2.36 -38.57
C LEU A 10 -25.26 -1.30 -37.47
N ILE A 11 -26.16 -0.32 -37.44
CA ILE A 11 -26.21 0.72 -36.41
C ILE A 11 -26.38 0.12 -35.01
N LEU A 12 -27.28 -0.86 -34.86
CA LEU A 12 -27.51 -1.55 -33.59
C LEU A 12 -26.27 -2.31 -33.12
N LEU A 13 -25.61 -3.03 -34.04
CA LEU A 13 -24.37 -3.76 -33.73
C LEU A 13 -23.26 -2.81 -33.27
N THR A 14 -23.09 -1.67 -33.94
CA THR A 14 -22.09 -0.66 -33.54
C THR A 14 -22.40 -0.07 -32.16
N LEU A 15 -23.68 0.17 -31.85
CA LEU A 15 -24.12 0.64 -30.54
C LEU A 15 -23.82 -0.38 -29.43
N ILE A 16 -24.10 -1.66 -29.66
CA ILE A 16 -23.79 -2.74 -28.71
C ILE A 16 -22.28 -2.83 -28.50
N GLN A 17 -21.48 -2.79 -29.58
CA GLN A 17 -20.02 -2.81 -29.48
C GLN A 17 -19.49 -1.61 -28.68
N PHE A 18 -20.03 -0.41 -28.92
CA PHE A 18 -19.64 0.79 -28.18
C PHE A 18 -19.94 0.66 -26.67
N LEU A 19 -21.11 0.13 -26.30
CA LEU A 19 -21.47 -0.11 -24.90
C LEU A 19 -20.55 -1.14 -24.24
N VAL A 20 -20.18 -2.21 -24.94
CA VAL A 20 -19.22 -3.22 -24.45
C VAL A 20 -17.85 -2.59 -24.23
N ILE A 21 -17.37 -1.74 -25.15
CA ILE A 21 -16.09 -1.04 -25.00
C ILE A 21 -16.10 -0.10 -23.78
N LEU A 22 -17.18 0.67 -23.59
CA LEU A 22 -17.34 1.54 -22.42
C LEU A 22 -17.35 0.75 -21.11
N TYR A 23 -17.98 -0.43 -21.10
CA TYR A 23 -17.97 -1.32 -19.94
C TYR A 23 -16.56 -1.86 -19.66
N LEU A 24 -15.85 -2.34 -20.70
CA LEU A 24 -14.49 -2.86 -20.59
C LEU A 24 -13.47 -1.79 -20.19
N TRP A 25 -13.69 -0.53 -20.56
CA TRP A 25 -12.83 0.59 -20.16
C TRP A 25 -12.70 0.75 -18.64
N LYS A 26 -13.73 0.37 -17.87
CA LYS A 26 -13.63 0.37 -16.40
C LYS A 26 -12.59 -0.63 -15.87
N TYR A 27 -12.34 -1.71 -16.60
CA TYR A 27 -11.36 -2.74 -16.25
C TYR A 27 -9.95 -2.44 -16.79
N LEU A 28 -9.83 -1.48 -17.69
CA LEU A 28 -8.55 -1.02 -18.24
C LEU A 28 -7.97 0.19 -17.50
N ALA A 29 -8.70 0.75 -16.53
CA ALA A 29 -8.19 1.84 -15.70
C ALA A 29 -6.95 1.36 -14.96
N THR A 30 -5.82 2.05 -15.17
CA THR A 30 -4.60 1.75 -14.43
C THR A 30 -4.83 2.01 -12.95
N PRO A 31 -4.49 1.05 -12.06
CA PRO A 31 -4.67 1.24 -10.63
C PRO A 31 -3.83 2.42 -10.18
N LYS A 32 -4.39 3.27 -9.31
CA LYS A 32 -3.64 4.34 -8.67
C LYS A 32 -2.66 3.72 -7.68
N ILE A 33 -1.47 4.28 -7.59
CA ILE A 33 -0.45 3.81 -6.68
C ILE A 33 0.06 4.94 -5.78
N HIS A 34 0.59 4.56 -4.63
CA HIS A 34 1.40 5.40 -3.77
C HIS A 34 2.66 4.64 -3.39
N VAL A 35 3.82 5.28 -3.47
CA VAL A 35 5.09 4.69 -3.05
C VAL A 35 5.42 5.22 -1.67
N LEU A 36 5.65 4.32 -0.71
CA LEU A 36 5.97 4.74 0.65
C LEU A 36 7.29 5.51 0.71
N GLU A 37 7.22 6.73 1.21
CA GLU A 37 8.41 7.55 1.44
C GLU A 37 9.14 7.17 2.74
N ARG A 38 8.40 6.60 3.70
CA ARG A 38 8.91 6.13 4.99
C ARG A 38 8.27 4.80 5.40
N PRO A 39 8.93 4.02 6.29
CA PRO A 39 8.37 2.77 6.77
C PRO A 39 7.03 2.96 7.49
N LEU A 40 6.11 2.01 7.33
CA LEU A 40 4.81 1.96 8.02
C LEU A 40 4.73 0.75 8.94
N SER A 41 4.14 0.90 10.12
CA SER A 41 3.78 -0.21 10.99
C SER A 41 2.40 -0.74 10.62
N ILE A 42 2.28 -2.06 10.60
CA ILE A 42 1.02 -2.79 10.45
C ILE A 42 0.78 -3.55 11.76
N ALA A 43 -0.38 -3.31 12.37
CA ALA A 43 -0.88 -4.11 13.47
C ALA A 43 -2.10 -4.93 13.02
N SER A 44 -2.16 -6.19 13.45
CA SER A 44 -3.38 -7.00 13.32
C SER A 44 -4.28 -6.73 14.52
N SER A 45 -5.56 -6.48 14.25
CA SER A 45 -6.59 -6.44 15.30
C SER A 45 -7.11 -7.84 15.67
N PHE A 46 -6.62 -8.92 15.04
CA PHE A 46 -7.16 -10.27 15.20
C PHE A 46 -6.85 -10.89 16.56
N ASP A 47 -5.62 -10.71 17.06
CA ASP A 47 -5.20 -11.13 18.38
C ASP A 47 -4.62 -9.92 19.10
N ASN A 48 -5.29 -9.46 20.16
CA ASN A 48 -4.88 -8.34 21.00
C ASN A 48 -3.34 -8.24 21.14
N TYR A 49 -2.76 -7.21 20.51
CA TYR A 49 -1.32 -6.90 20.51
C TYR A 49 -0.41 -7.93 19.82
N SER A 50 -0.64 -8.20 18.53
CA SER A 50 0.38 -8.84 17.69
C SER A 50 1.59 -7.92 17.46
N ASP A 51 2.79 -8.49 17.39
CA ASP A 51 4.00 -7.77 16.96
C ASP A 51 3.76 -7.01 15.64
N TYR A 52 4.25 -5.78 15.57
CA TYR A 52 4.12 -4.97 14.36
C TYR A 52 4.91 -5.61 13.21
N THR A 53 4.25 -5.75 12.06
CA THR A 53 4.97 -5.96 10.80
C THR A 53 5.31 -4.61 10.20
N ILE A 54 6.50 -4.47 9.63
CA ILE A 54 6.95 -3.20 9.03
C ILE A 54 6.91 -3.32 7.51
N LEU A 55 6.21 -2.39 6.86
CA LEU A 55 6.38 -2.15 5.43
C LEU A 55 7.56 -1.19 5.25
N PRO A 56 8.61 -1.58 4.50
CA PRO A 56 9.75 -0.71 4.26
C PRO A 56 9.36 0.46 3.36
N ALA A 57 10.14 1.54 3.44
CA ALA A 57 10.08 2.59 2.45
C ALA A 57 10.37 2.05 1.04
N GLY A 58 9.72 2.62 0.04
CA GLY A 58 9.73 2.14 -1.34
C GLY A 58 8.68 1.07 -1.64
N THR A 59 7.93 0.58 -0.64
CA THR A 59 6.80 -0.32 -0.88
C THR A 59 5.74 0.40 -1.72
N VAL A 60 5.25 -0.28 -2.76
CA VAL A 60 4.18 0.23 -3.64
C VAL A 60 2.83 -0.21 -3.10
N LEU A 61 2.00 0.76 -2.75
CA LEU A 61 0.61 0.59 -2.34
C LEU A 61 -0.31 0.81 -3.54
N TYR A 62 -1.21 -0.12 -3.80
CA TYR A 62 -2.19 -0.03 -4.88
C TYR A 62 -3.55 0.32 -4.30
N ASP A 63 -4.20 1.34 -4.84
CA ASP A 63 -5.53 1.77 -4.38
C ASP A 63 -6.58 0.69 -4.66
N ASP A 64 -7.16 0.13 -3.59
CA ASP A 64 -8.28 -0.81 -3.60
C ASP A 64 -9.47 -0.26 -2.79
N SER A 65 -9.51 1.06 -2.66
CA SER A 65 -10.53 1.73 -1.90
C SER A 65 -11.90 1.62 -2.56
N ASP A 66 -12.94 1.50 -1.74
CA ASP A 66 -14.33 1.62 -2.18
C ASP A 66 -14.91 2.97 -1.74
N ALA A 67 -16.23 3.14 -1.89
CA ALA A 67 -16.93 4.38 -1.55
C ALA A 67 -16.92 4.69 -0.04
N LEU A 68 -16.73 3.69 0.81
CA LEU A 68 -16.83 3.79 2.27
C LEU A 68 -15.47 3.65 2.95
N ASN A 69 -14.55 2.88 2.36
CA ASN A 69 -13.30 2.47 2.97
C ASN A 69 -12.11 2.88 2.10
N ARG A 70 -11.09 3.45 2.73
CA ARG A 70 -9.76 3.59 2.13
C ARG A 70 -8.99 2.31 2.36
N ARG A 71 -8.55 1.66 1.29
CA ARG A 71 -7.85 0.36 1.34
C ARG A 71 -6.75 0.33 0.31
N VAL A 72 -5.71 -0.43 0.62
CA VAL A 72 -4.59 -0.63 -0.28
C VAL A 72 -4.24 -2.10 -0.36
N MET A 73 -3.81 -2.53 -1.54
CA MET A 73 -3.17 -3.83 -1.75
C MET A 73 -1.66 -3.64 -1.84
N VAL A 74 -0.92 -4.62 -1.32
CA VAL A 74 0.53 -4.74 -1.49
C VAL A 74 0.81 -6.06 -2.20
N TYR A 75 1.56 -6.01 -3.29
CA TYR A 75 1.96 -7.21 -4.03
C TYR A 75 3.39 -7.59 -3.65
N PHE A 76 3.57 -8.84 -3.25
CA PHE A 76 4.88 -9.43 -3.00
C PHE A 76 5.22 -10.37 -4.14
N ASN A 77 6.39 -10.16 -4.76
CA ASN A 77 6.93 -11.11 -5.71
C ASN A 77 7.50 -12.31 -4.92
N LEU A 78 6.86 -13.45 -5.07
CA LEU A 78 7.28 -14.69 -4.42
C LEU A 78 8.39 -15.35 -5.25
N GLN A 79 9.57 -15.53 -4.64
CA GLN A 79 10.68 -16.26 -5.25
C GLN A 79 11.11 -17.38 -4.32
N GLY A 80 11.12 -18.62 -4.84
CA GLY A 80 11.62 -19.79 -4.10
C GLY A 80 10.71 -20.26 -2.96
N VAL A 81 9.48 -19.78 -2.89
CA VAL A 81 8.47 -20.19 -1.90
C VAL A 81 7.20 -20.64 -2.61
N ASP A 82 6.61 -21.73 -2.14
CA ASP A 82 5.33 -22.25 -2.63
C ASP A 82 4.27 -22.06 -1.55
N PHE A 83 3.36 -21.11 -1.75
CA PHE A 83 2.26 -20.87 -0.83
C PHE A 83 1.00 -21.61 -1.29
N LYS A 84 0.34 -22.26 -0.34
CA LYS A 84 -0.99 -22.83 -0.57
C LYS A 84 -2.03 -21.73 -0.43
N PHE A 85 -2.44 -21.16 -1.57
CA PHE A 85 -3.53 -20.21 -1.60
C PHE A 85 -4.85 -20.91 -1.24
N ILE A 86 -5.59 -20.30 -0.32
CA ILE A 86 -6.94 -20.72 0.07
C ILE A 86 -7.92 -19.63 -0.33
N GLU A 87 -9.19 -19.99 -0.54
CA GLU A 87 -10.23 -19.00 -0.76
C GLU A 87 -10.33 -18.08 0.47
N GLN A 88 -10.51 -16.80 0.19
CA GLN A 88 -10.58 -15.78 1.22
C GLN A 88 -11.91 -15.92 1.97
N ASP A 89 -11.84 -16.05 3.29
CA ASP A 89 -13.03 -16.00 4.15
C ASP A 89 -13.64 -14.58 4.11
N ALA A 90 -14.97 -14.51 3.90
CA ALA A 90 -15.70 -13.26 3.88
C ALA A 90 -15.65 -12.49 5.21
N ASP A 91 -15.37 -13.17 6.31
CA ASP A 91 -15.20 -12.53 7.63
C ASP A 91 -13.79 -11.95 7.84
N ILE A 92 -12.77 -12.44 7.12
CA ILE A 92 -11.43 -11.84 7.12
C ILE A 92 -11.44 -10.47 6.41
N LEU A 93 -12.27 -10.30 5.38
CA LEU A 93 -12.45 -9.00 4.69
C LEU A 93 -12.92 -7.87 5.61
N LYS A 94 -13.54 -8.22 6.75
CA LYS A 94 -14.07 -7.25 7.71
C LYS A 94 -13.07 -6.88 8.80
N GLN A 95 -11.91 -7.52 8.86
CA GLN A 95 -10.92 -7.25 9.91
C GLN A 95 -10.01 -6.10 9.47
N PRO A 96 -10.12 -4.91 10.06
CA PRO A 96 -9.23 -3.81 9.74
C PRO A 96 -7.82 -4.18 10.23
N SER A 97 -6.83 -4.14 9.35
CA SER A 97 -5.45 -3.95 9.78
C SER A 97 -5.24 -2.45 9.94
N GLU A 98 -4.74 -2.04 11.11
CA GLU A 98 -4.41 -0.63 11.33
C GLU A 98 -2.99 -0.38 10.83
N VAL A 99 -2.86 0.62 9.97
CA VAL A 99 -1.57 1.05 9.45
C VAL A 99 -1.30 2.46 9.96
N ALA A 100 -0.18 2.61 10.64
CA ALA A 100 0.27 3.89 11.16
C ALA A 100 1.72 4.15 10.74
N ALA A 101 2.08 5.42 10.70
CA ALA A 101 3.47 5.76 10.46
C ALA A 101 4.28 5.60 11.73
N ILE A 102 5.46 5.01 11.61
CA ILE A 102 6.34 4.77 12.74
C ILE A 102 6.88 6.10 13.24
N ARG A 103 6.80 6.31 14.56
CA ARG A 103 7.36 7.49 15.23
C ARG A 103 8.70 7.17 15.87
N VAL A 104 9.53 8.20 16.06
CA VAL A 104 10.86 8.05 16.66
C VAL A 104 10.79 7.48 18.08
N THR A 105 9.73 7.78 18.82
CA THR A 105 9.51 7.32 20.20
C THR A 105 9.32 5.81 20.28
N GLU A 106 8.96 5.16 19.17
CA GLU A 106 8.71 3.72 19.08
C GLU A 106 9.97 2.95 18.64
N LEU A 107 11.03 3.63 18.16
CA LEU A 107 12.25 2.99 17.65
C LEU A 107 12.94 2.09 18.67
N ALA A 108 13.04 2.52 19.92
CA ALA A 108 13.76 1.77 20.95
C ALA A 108 13.12 0.40 21.22
N ASP A 109 11.78 0.33 21.14
CA ASP A 109 11.06 -0.93 21.30
C ASP A 109 11.07 -1.75 20.01
N LEU A 110 10.89 -1.10 18.84
CA LEU A 110 10.95 -1.78 17.55
C LEU A 110 12.30 -2.44 17.28
N LEU A 111 13.42 -1.83 17.68
CA LEU A 111 14.76 -2.39 17.48
C LEU A 111 15.00 -3.67 18.31
N LYS A 112 14.15 -3.97 19.30
CA LYS A 112 14.23 -5.23 20.07
C LYS A 112 13.63 -6.41 19.31
N SER A 113 12.63 -6.14 18.46
CA SER A 113 11.80 -7.17 17.81
C SER A 113 11.98 -7.22 16.29
N VAL A 114 12.37 -6.12 15.66
CA VAL A 114 12.46 -5.99 14.20
C VAL A 114 13.84 -5.48 13.78
N PRO A 115 14.57 -6.18 12.90
CA PRO A 115 15.87 -5.74 12.40
C PRO A 115 15.70 -4.63 11.35
N LEU A 116 15.71 -3.37 11.79
CA LEU A 116 15.64 -2.20 10.92
C LEU A 116 17.00 -1.88 10.29
N THR A 117 17.00 -1.44 9.03
CA THR A 117 18.21 -0.93 8.39
C THR A 117 18.52 0.50 8.86
N LYS A 118 19.77 0.96 8.67
CA LYS A 118 20.13 2.36 8.93
C LYS A 118 19.28 3.35 8.12
N LYS A 119 18.90 2.97 6.90
CA LYS A 119 18.01 3.77 6.05
C LYS A 119 16.61 3.85 6.65
N ASP A 120 16.07 2.76 7.17
CA ASP A 120 14.76 2.76 7.81
C ASP A 120 14.75 3.68 9.04
N ILE A 121 15.77 3.57 9.90
CA ILE A 121 15.94 4.44 11.07
C ILE A 121 16.07 5.91 10.65
N TYR A 122 16.86 6.18 9.60
CA TYR A 122 16.98 7.53 9.05
C TYR A 122 15.62 8.10 8.63
N LEU A 123 14.84 7.35 7.84
CA LEU A 123 13.55 7.80 7.33
C LEU A 123 12.53 8.00 8.47
N ILE A 124 12.56 7.14 9.48
CA ILE A 124 11.69 7.31 10.67
C ILE A 124 12.02 8.63 11.38
N ILE A 125 13.29 8.93 11.62
CA ILE A 125 13.71 10.18 12.29
C ILE A 125 13.46 11.41 11.40
N GLN A 126 13.80 11.32 10.12
CA GLN A 126 13.72 12.43 9.16
C GLN A 126 12.28 12.92 8.99
N TYR A 127 11.33 11.99 8.85
CA TYR A 127 9.95 12.29 8.54
C TYR A 127 9.01 12.21 9.75
N ASP A 128 9.55 12.19 10.96
CA ASP A 128 8.74 12.42 12.17
C ASP A 128 8.42 13.91 12.31
N GLU A 129 7.19 14.27 11.96
CA GLU A 129 6.65 15.64 12.02
C GLU A 129 6.52 16.17 13.45
N SER A 130 6.57 15.30 14.46
CA SER A 130 6.51 15.72 15.86
C SER A 130 7.83 16.29 16.38
N LEU A 131 8.92 16.15 15.62
CA LEU A 131 10.26 16.58 16.03
C LEU A 131 10.66 17.95 15.47
N SER A 132 11.24 18.77 16.33
CA SER A 132 12.03 19.93 15.92
C SER A 132 13.37 19.49 15.29
N GLU A 133 14.00 20.40 14.54
CA GLU A 133 15.30 20.11 13.89
C GLU A 133 16.41 19.79 14.91
N ALA A 134 16.40 20.45 16.06
CA ALA A 134 17.36 20.17 17.14
C ALA A 134 17.19 18.77 17.72
N GLU A 135 15.94 18.34 17.96
CA GLU A 135 15.63 16.98 18.42
C GLU A 135 16.01 15.94 17.37
N ARG A 136 15.70 16.21 16.10
CA ARG A 136 16.05 15.34 14.97
C ARG A 136 17.56 15.07 14.90
N LEU A 137 18.39 16.12 15.05
CA LEU A 137 19.85 15.99 15.10
C LEU A 137 20.33 15.16 16.30
N LEU A 138 19.67 15.30 17.46
CA LEU A 138 20.01 14.50 18.63
C LEU A 138 19.74 13.01 18.39
N TYR A 139 18.61 12.67 17.78
CA TYR A 139 18.28 11.28 17.44
C TYR A 139 19.21 10.69 16.40
N PHE A 140 19.57 11.44 15.36
CA PHE A 140 20.57 10.96 14.39
C PHE A 140 21.91 10.63 15.06
N LYS A 141 22.35 11.48 16.00
CA LYS A 141 23.57 11.20 16.79
C LYS A 141 23.40 9.98 17.69
N GLN A 142 22.26 9.85 18.38
CA GLN A 142 21.97 8.73 19.27
C GLN A 142 22.02 7.38 18.54
N TYR A 143 21.42 7.31 17.35
CA TYR A 143 21.37 6.10 16.54
C TYR A 143 22.54 5.94 15.55
N GLN A 144 23.55 6.81 15.62
CA GLN A 144 24.74 6.78 14.76
C GLN A 144 24.41 6.78 13.26
N ILE A 145 23.44 7.61 12.89
CA ILE A 145 22.99 7.82 11.52
C ILE A 145 23.67 9.06 10.95
N ASP A 146 24.41 8.89 9.85
CA ASP A 146 24.92 10.00 9.05
C ASP A 146 23.84 10.43 8.04
N ARG A 147 23.39 11.68 8.14
CA ARG A 147 22.34 12.22 7.25
C ARG A 147 22.78 12.28 5.80
N ASN A 148 24.04 12.66 5.57
CA ASN A 148 24.59 12.85 4.23
C ASN A 148 24.72 11.53 3.46
N SER A 149 24.60 10.40 4.14
CA SER A 149 24.62 9.08 3.53
C SER A 149 23.29 8.70 2.86
N PHE A 150 22.20 9.45 3.12
CA PHE A 150 20.84 9.12 2.66
C PHE A 150 20.05 10.29 2.07
N GLU A 151 20.54 11.53 2.18
CA GLU A 151 20.10 12.71 1.42
C GLU A 151 20.55 12.63 -0.05
#